data_AF-A0A1G0DV39-F1
#
_entry.id   AF-A0A1G0DV39-F1
#
_cell.length_a   1.000
_cell.length_b   1.000
_cell.length_c   1.000
_cell.angle_alpha   90.00
_cell.angle_beta   90.00
_cell.angle_gamma   90.00
#
_symmetry.space_group_name_H-M   'P 1'
#
loop_
_entity.id
_entity.type
_entity.pdbx_description
1 polymer ?
#
loop_
_entity_poly.entity_id
_entity_poly.type
_entity_poly.pdbx_seq_one_letter_code
_entity_poly.pdbx_strand_id
1 'polypeptide(L)'
;MLMLPIAYAGEENWVGRFDGADTAVPAPWRLLQLDKRVPPTQYRIRLWDGVPAIEATADGSMTLLARSVEVDLYRTPILCWSWRVDAPLVNADMAKKSGDDYAARVYVAFKLPASTIDFITRAKLGLARTIYGDAVPDAALNYVWDNRYPIETYRPMPILTAPG
;
A
#
# COMPACT_ATOMS: atom_id res chain seq x y z
N MET A 1 -1.03 12.09 23.23
CA MET A 1 0.35 12.53 22.96
C MET A 1 0.38 13.08 21.54
N LEU A 2 0.42 14.41 21.37
CA LEU A 2 0.59 15.00 20.04
C LEU A 2 2.02 14.70 19.58
N MET A 3 2.18 13.89 18.53
CA MET A 3 3.43 13.90 17.78
C MET A 3 3.51 15.25 17.06
N LEU A 4 4.46 16.08 17.48
CA LEU A 4 4.89 17.21 16.66
C LEU A 4 5.43 16.65 15.34
N PRO A 5 5.05 17.21 14.17
CA PRO A 5 5.69 16.82 12.93
C PRO A 5 7.18 17.15 13.06
N ILE A 6 8.03 16.14 12.88
CA ILE A 6 9.46 16.38 12.71
C ILE A 6 9.58 17.13 11.39
N ALA A 7 9.87 18.42 11.45
CA ALA A 7 10.19 19.21 10.28
C ALA A 7 11.53 18.70 9.73
N TYR A 8 11.47 17.79 8.77
CA TYR A 8 12.63 17.46 7.96
C TYR A 8 12.84 18.61 6.97
N ALA A 9 13.90 19.39 7.17
CA ALA A 9 14.37 20.38 6.21
C ALA A 9 15.07 19.68 5.01
N GLY A 10 14.33 18.80 4.34
CA GLY A 10 14.74 18.06 3.16
C GLY A 10 13.92 18.46 1.96
N GLU A 11 14.37 18.04 0.77
CA GLU A 11 13.57 18.15 -0.44
C GLU A 11 12.29 17.32 -0.29
N GLU A 12 11.13 17.95 -0.48
CA GLU A 12 9.84 17.26 -0.40
C GLU A 12 9.38 16.83 -1.79
N ASN A 13 9.23 15.53 -1.99
CA ASN A 13 8.61 14.98 -3.21
C ASN A 13 7.20 14.47 -2.90
N TRP A 14 6.19 15.20 -3.38
CA TRP A 14 4.80 14.83 -3.18
C TRP A 14 4.38 13.68 -4.09
N VAL A 15 4.08 12.52 -3.49
CA VAL A 15 3.56 11.34 -4.21
C VAL A 15 2.07 11.50 -4.56
N GLY A 16 1.31 12.27 -3.77
CA GLY A 16 -0.07 12.61 -4.08
C GLY A 16 -0.60 13.66 -3.12
N ARG A 17 -0.87 14.87 -3.63
CA ARG A 17 -1.51 15.94 -2.86
C ARG A 17 -3.04 15.81 -2.85
N PHE A 18 -3.59 15.24 -3.92
CA PHE A 18 -5.02 15.02 -4.09
C PHE A 18 -5.87 16.30 -3.95
N ASP A 19 -5.28 17.46 -4.22
CA ASP A 19 -5.84 18.80 -4.08
C ASP A 19 -6.56 19.30 -5.36
N GLY A 20 -6.83 18.38 -6.30
CA GLY A 20 -7.54 18.67 -7.53
C GLY A 20 -9.02 19.01 -7.29
N ALA A 21 -9.59 19.82 -8.19
CA ALA A 21 -11.02 20.12 -8.18
C ALA A 21 -11.88 18.93 -8.66
N ASP A 22 -11.28 17.98 -9.38
CA ASP A 22 -11.94 16.74 -9.80
C ASP A 22 -11.97 15.74 -8.64
N THR A 23 -13.08 15.02 -8.54
CA THR A 23 -13.24 13.90 -7.59
C THR A 23 -12.63 12.59 -8.10
N ALA A 24 -12.26 12.52 -9.38
CA ALA A 24 -11.63 11.36 -9.96
C ALA A 24 -10.20 11.13 -9.44
N VAL A 25 -9.78 9.87 -9.47
CA VAL A 25 -8.38 9.50 -9.20
C VAL A 25 -7.48 10.17 -10.25
N PRO A 26 -6.46 10.96 -9.84
CA PRO A 26 -5.63 11.70 -10.78
C PRO A 26 -4.53 10.81 -11.36
N ALA A 27 -4.21 10.99 -12.64
CA ALA A 27 -2.98 10.42 -13.19
C ALA A 27 -1.76 10.96 -12.40
N PRO A 28 -0.69 10.15 -12.19
CA PRO A 28 -0.45 8.82 -12.74
C PRO A 28 -0.96 7.66 -11.86
N TRP A 29 -1.80 7.93 -10.86
CA TRP A 29 -2.42 6.89 -10.04
C TRP A 29 -3.41 6.06 -10.88
N ARG A 30 -3.40 4.75 -10.65
CA ARG A 30 -4.17 3.78 -11.42
C ARG A 30 -4.74 2.72 -10.50
N LEU A 31 -5.90 2.20 -10.89
CA LEU A 31 -6.53 1.05 -10.25
C LEU A 31 -5.89 -0.24 -10.77
N LEU A 32 -5.36 -1.05 -9.86
CA LEU A 32 -4.84 -2.39 -10.15
C LEU A 32 -5.77 -3.43 -9.52
N GLN A 33 -6.58 -4.07 -10.35
CA GLN A 33 -7.47 -5.14 -9.95
C GLN A 33 -6.73 -6.47 -10.04
N LEU A 34 -6.48 -7.11 -8.89
CA LEU A 34 -5.71 -8.35 -8.80
C LEU A 34 -6.55 -9.58 -9.20
N ASP A 35 -7.85 -9.56 -8.94
CA ASP A 35 -8.81 -10.58 -9.36
C ASP A 35 -10.02 -9.90 -9.99
N LYS A 36 -10.22 -10.11 -11.29
CA LYS A 36 -11.34 -9.54 -12.05
C LYS A 36 -12.71 -10.07 -11.63
N ARG A 37 -12.75 -11.17 -10.87
CA ARG A 37 -14.01 -11.77 -10.36
C ARG A 37 -14.51 -11.07 -9.11
N VAL A 38 -13.66 -10.34 -8.41
CA VAL A 38 -14.01 -9.58 -7.20
C VAL A 38 -14.35 -8.14 -7.63
N PRO A 39 -15.47 -7.55 -7.15
CA PRO A 39 -15.80 -6.16 -7.41
C PRO A 39 -14.64 -5.20 -7.05
N PRO A 40 -14.45 -4.10 -7.78
CA PRO A 40 -13.38 -3.16 -7.46
C PRO A 40 -13.75 -2.24 -6.28
N THR A 41 -12.75 -1.92 -5.46
CA THR A 41 -12.85 -0.86 -4.45
C THR A 41 -13.04 0.49 -5.15
N GLN A 42 -13.98 1.30 -4.66
CA GLN A 42 -14.25 2.62 -5.24
C GLN A 42 -13.34 3.66 -4.60
N TYR A 43 -12.65 4.44 -5.42
CA TYR A 43 -11.76 5.51 -4.98
C TYR A 43 -12.21 6.86 -5.53
N ARG A 44 -12.17 7.90 -4.69
CA ARG A 44 -12.41 9.29 -5.10
C ARG A 44 -11.60 10.26 -4.26
N ILE A 45 -11.24 11.39 -4.85
CA ILE A 45 -10.74 12.54 -4.10
C ILE A 45 -11.91 13.12 -3.29
N ARG A 46 -11.64 13.42 -2.02
CA ARG A 46 -12.57 14.09 -1.12
C ARG A 46 -11.82 15.01 -0.15
N LEU A 47 -12.47 16.10 0.26
CA LEU A 47 -12.01 16.94 1.34
C LEU A 47 -12.56 16.40 2.67
N TRP A 48 -11.66 16.01 3.57
CA TRP A 48 -11.98 15.54 4.92
C TRP A 48 -11.42 16.51 5.95
N ASP A 49 -12.30 17.17 6.70
CA ASP A 49 -11.92 18.16 7.73
C ASP A 49 -10.92 19.22 7.22
N GLY A 50 -11.08 19.63 5.96
CA GLY A 50 -10.20 20.60 5.30
C GLY A 50 -8.92 20.00 4.67
N VAL A 51 -8.70 18.69 4.78
CA VAL A 51 -7.55 17.99 4.20
C VAL A 51 -7.97 17.22 2.94
N PRO A 52 -7.37 17.48 1.76
CA PRO A 52 -7.62 16.69 0.57
C PRO A 52 -7.05 15.28 0.75
N ALA A 53 -7.85 14.26 0.45
CA ALA A 53 -7.48 12.87 0.59
C ALA A 53 -8.16 11.99 -0.46
N ILE A 54 -7.62 10.78 -0.63
CA ILE A 54 -8.32 9.72 -1.32
C ILE A 54 -9.20 8.99 -0.32
N GLU A 55 -10.50 8.96 -0.61
CA GLU A 55 -11.45 8.08 0.06
C GLU A 55 -11.52 6.74 -0.67
N ALA A 56 -11.46 5.64 0.07
CA ALA A 56 -11.66 4.29 -0.43
C ALA A 56 -12.92 3.68 0.20
N THR A 57 -13.87 3.27 -0.63
CA THR A 57 -15.07 2.55 -0.20
C THR A 57 -14.98 1.10 -0.66
N ALA A 58 -14.84 0.20 0.30
CA ALA A 58 -14.71 -1.23 0.07
C ALA A 58 -15.89 -2.01 0.64
N ASP A 59 -16.61 -2.72 -0.22
CA ASP A 59 -17.71 -3.62 0.16
C ASP A 59 -17.57 -4.93 -0.64
N GLY A 60 -17.12 -6.00 0.02
CA GLY A 60 -16.82 -7.27 -0.65
C GLY A 60 -15.87 -7.12 -1.85
N SER A 61 -15.01 -6.10 -1.84
CA SER A 61 -14.30 -5.60 -3.01
C SER A 61 -12.78 -5.70 -2.85
N MET A 62 -12.04 -5.73 -3.96
CA MET A 62 -10.58 -5.72 -3.95
C MET A 62 -10.01 -5.00 -5.16
N THR A 63 -9.37 -3.85 -4.95
CA THR A 63 -8.56 -3.15 -5.97
C THR A 63 -7.53 -2.27 -5.28
N LEU A 64 -6.29 -2.30 -5.76
CA LEU A 64 -5.24 -1.39 -5.28
C LEU A 64 -5.29 -0.07 -6.03
N LEU A 65 -5.10 1.04 -5.33
CA LEU A 65 -4.75 2.32 -5.94
C LEU A 65 -3.22 2.45 -5.91
N ALA A 66 -2.58 2.49 -7.09
CA ALA A 66 -1.13 2.44 -7.19
C ALA A 66 -0.57 3.43 -8.22
N ARG A 67 0.65 3.91 -7.97
CA ARG A 67 1.49 4.60 -8.95
C ARG A 67 2.93 4.15 -8.80
N SER A 68 3.68 4.21 -9.90
CA SER A 68 5.13 4.12 -9.84
C SER A 68 5.71 5.47 -9.41
N VAL A 69 6.80 5.41 -8.64
CA VAL A 69 7.60 6.58 -8.26
C VAL A 69 9.07 6.17 -8.39
N GLU A 70 9.87 7.06 -8.94
CA GLU A 70 11.33 6.97 -8.90
C GLU A 70 11.81 7.99 -7.87
N VAL A 71 12.54 7.51 -6.86
CA VAL A 71 12.96 8.30 -5.69
C VAL A 71 14.43 8.03 -5.42
N ASP A 72 15.22 9.11 -5.33
CA ASP A 72 16.57 9.03 -4.79
C ASP A 72 16.50 9.00 -3.26
N LEU A 73 16.72 7.81 -2.70
CA LEU A 73 16.66 7.59 -1.25
C LEU A 73 17.83 8.25 -0.51
N TYR A 74 18.93 8.64 -1.16
CA TYR A 74 19.98 9.42 -0.51
C TYR A 74 19.56 10.87 -0.26
N ARG A 75 18.62 11.38 -1.06
CA ARG A 75 18.07 12.74 -0.92
C ARG A 75 16.77 12.75 -0.13
N THR A 76 15.90 11.76 -0.35
CA THR A 76 14.54 11.71 0.20
C THR A 76 14.22 10.32 0.81
N PRO A 77 14.86 9.94 1.93
CA PRO A 77 14.74 8.59 2.50
C PRO A 77 13.44 8.34 3.27
N ILE A 78 12.64 9.38 3.55
CA ILE A 78 11.50 9.31 4.46
C ILE A 78 10.21 9.42 3.68
N LEU A 79 9.35 8.41 3.82
CA LEU A 79 7.98 8.43 3.32
C LEU A 79 7.04 8.86 4.44
N CYS A 80 6.33 9.96 4.22
CA CYS A 80 5.31 10.47 5.14
C CYS A 80 3.92 10.24 4.54
N TRP A 81 2.97 9.80 5.35
CA TRP A 81 1.56 9.75 5.01
C TRP A 81 0.70 9.91 6.27
N SER A 82 -0.58 10.19 6.05
CA SER A 82 -1.61 10.15 7.07
C SER A 82 -2.79 9.37 6.53
N TRP A 83 -3.51 8.69 7.41
CA TRP A 83 -4.74 7.99 7.10
C TRP A 83 -5.83 8.38 8.10
N ARG A 84 -7.07 8.08 7.72
CA ARG A 84 -8.23 8.16 8.59
C ARG A 84 -9.02 6.87 8.42
N VAL A 85 -9.44 6.29 9.53
CA VAL A 85 -10.31 5.11 9.56
C VAL A 85 -11.48 5.47 10.46
N ASP A 86 -12.70 5.43 9.93
CA ASP A 86 -13.91 5.73 10.70
C ASP A 86 -14.26 4.58 11.65
N ALA A 87 -14.12 3.33 11.17
CA ALA A 87 -14.35 2.14 11.98
C ALA A 87 -13.34 1.02 11.63
N PRO A 88 -12.73 0.38 12.64
CA PRO A 88 -11.83 -0.74 12.41
C PRO A 88 -12.57 -2.04 12.04
N LEU A 89 -11.91 -2.93 11.30
CA LEU A 89 -12.38 -4.30 11.14
C LEU A 89 -12.17 -5.08 12.44
N VAL A 90 -13.27 -5.40 13.13
CA VAL A 90 -13.27 -6.07 14.45
C VAL A 90 -12.51 -7.41 14.43
N ASN A 91 -12.59 -8.13 13.31
CA ASN A 91 -12.00 -9.46 13.16
C ASN A 91 -10.58 -9.45 12.57
N ALA A 92 -10.00 -8.27 12.30
CA ALA A 92 -8.62 -8.15 11.84
C ALA A 92 -7.65 -8.75 12.88
N ASP A 93 -6.77 -9.64 12.47
CA ASP A 93 -5.74 -10.28 13.28
C ASP A 93 -4.59 -10.77 12.40
N MET A 94 -3.46 -10.07 12.46
CA MET A 94 -2.25 -10.40 11.69
C MET A 94 -1.69 -11.80 11.92
N ALA A 95 -2.01 -12.44 13.04
CA ALA A 95 -1.55 -13.79 13.32
C ALA A 95 -2.38 -14.88 12.63
N LYS A 96 -3.51 -14.52 11.99
CA LYS A 96 -4.44 -15.48 11.38
C LYS A 96 -4.73 -15.11 9.94
N LYS A 97 -4.61 -16.07 9.04
CA LYS A 97 -4.95 -15.89 7.61
C LYS A 97 -6.39 -15.42 7.41
N SER A 98 -7.35 -15.89 8.22
CA SER A 98 -8.75 -15.46 8.13
C SER A 98 -9.01 -14.04 8.65
N GLY A 99 -8.02 -13.43 9.33
CA GLY A 99 -8.06 -12.07 9.85
C GLY A 99 -7.06 -11.17 9.16
N ASP A 100 -6.54 -11.55 7.99
CA ASP A 100 -5.54 -10.78 7.26
C ASP A 100 -6.13 -9.57 6.52
N ASP A 101 -7.37 -9.18 6.87
CA ASP A 101 -8.04 -7.98 6.40
C ASP A 101 -7.98 -6.79 7.36
N TYR A 102 -7.77 -5.59 6.82
CA TYR A 102 -7.48 -4.38 7.58
C TYR A 102 -8.19 -3.17 6.98
N ALA A 103 -8.55 -2.22 7.85
CA ALA A 103 -9.32 -1.04 7.45
C ALA A 103 -8.56 -0.13 6.49
N ALA A 104 -7.23 -0.09 6.60
CA ALA A 104 -6.36 0.62 5.68
C ALA A 104 -5.01 -0.10 5.54
N ARG A 105 -4.44 -0.07 4.34
CA ARG A 105 -3.08 -0.57 4.07
C ARG A 105 -2.33 0.35 3.11
N VAL A 106 -1.03 0.49 3.33
CA VAL A 106 -0.09 1.13 2.41
C VAL A 106 0.97 0.11 2.01
N TYR A 107 1.02 -0.20 0.72
CA TYR A 107 2.02 -1.07 0.12
C TYR A 107 3.16 -0.22 -0.43
N VAL A 108 4.40 -0.49 0.00
CA VAL A 108 5.60 0.06 -0.61
C VAL A 108 6.33 -1.07 -1.31
N ALA A 109 6.22 -1.10 -2.63
CA ALA A 109 6.82 -2.11 -3.50
C ALA A 109 8.17 -1.65 -4.04
N PHE A 110 9.17 -2.53 -3.97
CA PHE A 110 10.53 -2.27 -4.45
C PHE A 110 10.83 -3.11 -5.70
N LYS A 111 11.52 -2.46 -6.65
CA LYS A 111 12.28 -3.15 -7.69
C LYS A 111 13.73 -3.20 -7.24
N LEU A 112 14.27 -4.40 -7.09
CA LEU A 112 15.63 -4.59 -6.62
C LEU A 112 16.55 -4.94 -7.80
N PRO A 113 17.82 -4.53 -7.79
CA PRO A 113 18.79 -4.99 -8.77
C PRO A 113 18.84 -6.52 -8.78
N ALA A 114 18.90 -7.14 -9.95
CA ALA A 114 18.90 -8.60 -10.04
C ALA A 114 20.06 -9.25 -9.26
N SER A 115 21.18 -8.54 -9.10
CA SER A 115 22.35 -8.98 -8.33
C SER A 115 22.11 -9.07 -6.81
N THR A 116 21.11 -8.39 -6.27
CA THR A 116 20.78 -8.43 -4.83
C THR A 116 19.72 -9.48 -4.51
N ILE A 117 19.11 -10.10 -5.53
CA ILE A 117 18.08 -11.14 -5.37
C ILE A 117 18.71 -12.51 -5.61
N ASP A 118 18.62 -13.39 -4.63
CA ASP A 118 19.05 -14.80 -4.76
C ASP A 118 18.36 -15.50 -5.96
N PHE A 119 19.06 -16.45 -6.57
CA PHE A 119 18.58 -17.16 -7.75
C PHE A 119 17.24 -17.87 -7.54
N ILE A 120 17.03 -18.49 -6.37
CA ILE A 120 15.77 -19.20 -6.06
C ILE A 120 14.63 -18.19 -5.93
N THR A 121 14.87 -17.06 -5.26
CA THR A 121 13.86 -15.99 -5.15
C THR A 121 13.51 -15.43 -6.52
N ARG A 122 14.50 -15.21 -7.39
CA ARG A 122 14.29 -14.76 -8.77
C ARG A 122 13.42 -15.75 -9.56
N ALA A 123 13.71 -17.06 -9.45
CA ALA A 123 12.92 -18.09 -10.11
C ALA A 123 11.46 -18.12 -9.61
N LYS A 124 11.24 -18.03 -8.28
CA LYS A 124 9.90 -17.95 -7.67
C LYS A 124 9.13 -16.72 -8.12
N LEU A 125 9.78 -15.55 -8.15
CA LEU A 125 9.17 -14.30 -8.63
C LEU A 125 8.78 -14.40 -10.10
N GLY A 126 9.61 -15.03 -10.93
CA GLY A 126 9.28 -15.32 -12.33
C GLY A 126 7.98 -16.11 -12.46
N LEU A 127 7.85 -17.21 -11.74
CA LEU A 127 6.62 -18.02 -11.73
C LEU A 127 5.41 -17.24 -11.18
N ALA A 128 5.59 -16.47 -10.11
CA ALA A 128 4.52 -15.64 -9.56
C ALA A 128 4.04 -14.60 -10.58
N ARG A 129 4.93 -13.95 -11.32
CA ARG A 129 4.59 -12.96 -12.36
C ARG A 129 3.86 -13.59 -13.54
N THR A 130 4.14 -14.85 -13.89
CA THR A 130 3.35 -15.54 -14.92
C THR A 130 1.89 -15.77 -14.53
N ILE A 131 1.59 -15.85 -13.22
CA ILE A 131 0.25 -16.12 -12.70
C ILE A 131 -0.47 -14.81 -12.32
N TYR A 132 0.23 -13.93 -11.62
CA TYR A 132 -0.31 -12.71 -11.00
C TYR A 132 0.07 -11.41 -11.74
N GLY A 133 0.82 -11.53 -12.84
CA GLY A 133 1.28 -10.41 -13.68
C GLY A 133 2.52 -9.67 -13.15
N ASP A 134 2.98 -8.70 -13.93
CA ASP A 134 4.19 -7.91 -13.63
C ASP A 134 4.07 -6.97 -12.42
N ALA A 135 2.87 -6.89 -11.81
CA ALA A 135 2.64 -6.13 -10.59
C ALA A 135 3.26 -6.78 -9.34
N VAL A 136 3.73 -8.03 -9.43
CA VAL A 136 4.41 -8.71 -8.32
C VAL A 136 5.77 -8.06 -8.06
N PRO A 137 5.99 -7.46 -6.86
CA PRO A 137 7.22 -6.75 -6.54
C PRO A 137 8.36 -7.70 -6.16
N ASP A 138 9.61 -7.22 -6.22
CA ASP A 138 10.77 -8.01 -5.76
C ASP A 138 10.84 -8.07 -4.24
N ALA A 139 10.44 -6.99 -3.58
CA ALA A 139 10.24 -6.89 -2.13
C ALA A 139 9.11 -5.89 -1.84
N ALA A 140 8.45 -6.03 -0.70
CA ALA A 140 7.42 -5.08 -0.28
C ALA A 140 7.41 -4.87 1.23
N LEU A 141 7.10 -3.65 1.64
CA LEU A 141 6.65 -3.33 2.98
C LEU A 141 5.13 -3.12 2.97
N ASN A 142 4.48 -3.58 4.02
CA ASN A 142 3.05 -3.37 4.25
C ASN A 142 2.85 -2.68 5.59
N TYR A 143 2.31 -1.47 5.54
CA TYR A 143 1.83 -0.76 6.71
C TYR A 143 0.32 -0.96 6.79
N VAL A 144 -0.17 -1.44 7.92
CA VAL A 144 -1.60 -1.73 8.10
C VAL A 144 -2.13 -1.02 9.33
N TRP A 145 -3.39 -0.59 9.27
CA TRP A 145 -4.11 -0.17 10.46
C TRP A 145 -4.54 -1.41 11.23
N ASP A 146 -3.83 -1.72 12.32
CA ASP A 146 -4.10 -2.86 13.18
C ASP A 146 -4.82 -2.45 14.49
N ASN A 147 -5.65 -3.35 15.01
CA ASN A 147 -6.50 -3.09 16.18
C ASN A 147 -6.06 -3.86 17.44
N ARG A 148 -5.06 -4.73 17.33
CA ARG A 148 -4.69 -5.72 18.36
C ARG A 148 -3.26 -5.56 18.85
N TYR A 149 -2.34 -5.30 17.93
CA TYR A 149 -0.91 -5.25 18.21
C TYR A 149 -0.46 -3.80 18.43
N PRO A 150 0.57 -3.58 19.27
CA PRO A 150 1.16 -2.27 19.45
C PRO A 150 1.69 -1.69 18.14
N ILE A 151 1.70 -0.36 18.04
CA ILE A 151 2.43 0.36 16.99
C ILE A 151 3.89 -0.13 16.98
N GLU A 152 4.51 -0.18 15.79
CA GLU A 152 5.86 -0.72 15.57
C GLU A 152 5.98 -2.26 15.72
N THR A 153 4.87 -2.99 15.68
CA THR A 153 4.91 -4.46 15.55
C THR A 153 5.30 -4.89 14.14
N TYR A 154 6.31 -5.74 14.02
CA TYR A 154 6.76 -6.33 12.75
C TYR A 154 6.40 -7.82 12.65
N ARG A 155 5.96 -8.23 11.46
CA ARG A 155 5.72 -9.63 11.09
C ARG A 155 6.21 -9.88 9.66
N PRO A 156 6.79 -11.06 9.38
CA PRO A 156 7.01 -11.46 8.00
C PRO A 156 5.65 -11.58 7.32
N MET A 157 5.48 -10.89 6.19
CA MET A 157 4.34 -11.17 5.34
C MET A 157 4.52 -12.61 4.86
N PRO A 158 3.51 -13.50 5.01
CA PRO A 158 3.57 -14.78 4.34
C PRO A 158 3.68 -14.45 2.86
N ILE A 159 4.87 -14.68 2.30
CA ILE A 159 5.14 -14.58 0.87
C ILE A 159 3.95 -15.26 0.19
N LEU A 160 3.45 -14.68 -0.91
CA LEU A 160 2.50 -15.32 -1.83
C LEU A 160 2.97 -16.76 -2.08
N THR A 161 2.57 -17.70 -1.22
CA THR A 161 2.67 -19.11 -1.46
C THR A 161 1.61 -19.29 -2.51
N ALA A 162 2.04 -19.44 -3.76
CA ALA A 162 1.17 -19.92 -4.83
C ALA A 162 0.34 -21.06 -4.23
N PRO A 163 -1.00 -21.04 -4.34
CA PRO A 163 -1.80 -22.15 -3.86
C PRO A 163 -1.29 -23.41 -4.55
N GLY A 164 -0.98 -24.42 -3.74
CA GLY A 164 -0.74 -25.78 -4.22
C GLY A 164 -1.98 -26.38 -4.84
#